data_AF-K0Z244-F1
#
_entry.id   AF-K0Z244-F1
#
_cell.length_a   1.000
_cell.length_b   1.000
_cell.length_c   1.000
_cell.angle_alpha   90.00
_cell.angle_beta   90.00
_cell.angle_gamma   90.00
#
_symmetry.space_group_name_H-M   'P 1'
#
loop_
_entity.id
_entity.type
_entity.pdbx_description
1 polymer ?
#
loop_
_entity_poly.entity_id
_entity_poly.type
_entity_poly.pdbx_seq_one_letter_code
_entity_poly.pdbx_strand_id
1 'polypeptide(L)'
;MSEPEYDIVVLGAGSGGYATALRASQLGMKAALIDGDKVGGTCLHRGYIPTKASLHAAQTADAACESETFAIRSTFEGIDMAIAGTYRDSVITKLDKGLQGLLSSHNVKVVKGWGRLTGANTLTVDGRDITARYRTVEYNLAGNRKSNILNTQGFIKLVSVENGPIVGFHGNGSRR
;
A
#
# COMPACT_ATOMS: atom_id res chain seq x y z
N MET A 1 -25.40 2.36 -22.75
CA MET A 1 -24.56 1.91 -21.62
C MET A 1 -24.74 2.91 -20.49
N SER A 2 -24.95 2.47 -19.25
CA SER A 2 -25.09 3.37 -18.10
C SER A 2 -23.79 4.15 -17.88
N GLU A 3 -23.89 5.38 -17.36
CA GLU A 3 -22.71 6.13 -16.99
C GLU A 3 -21.87 5.37 -15.95
N PRO A 4 -20.53 5.35 -16.09
CA PRO A 4 -19.65 4.67 -15.15
C PRO A 4 -19.69 5.31 -13.75
N GLU A 5 -19.73 4.47 -12.71
CA GLU A 5 -19.92 4.88 -11.31
C GLU A 5 -18.72 5.68 -10.76
N TYR A 6 -17.51 5.42 -11.28
CA TYR A 6 -16.25 6.04 -10.86
C TYR A 6 -15.47 6.56 -12.08
N ASP A 7 -14.65 7.58 -11.86
CA ASP A 7 -13.65 8.00 -12.84
C ASP A 7 -12.50 7.00 -12.89
N ILE A 8 -11.98 6.64 -11.71
CA ILE A 8 -10.88 5.68 -11.56
C ILE A 8 -11.21 4.61 -10.53
N VAL A 9 -10.82 3.38 -10.86
CA VAL A 9 -10.89 2.23 -9.96
C VAL A 9 -9.48 1.65 -9.84
N VAL A 10 -8.96 1.63 -8.62
CA VAL A 10 -7.62 1.12 -8.31
C VAL A 10 -7.77 -0.22 -7.60
N LEU A 11 -7.25 -1.29 -8.22
CA LEU A 11 -7.24 -2.62 -7.62
C LEU A 11 -5.91 -2.87 -6.91
N GLY A 12 -5.95 -2.93 -5.59
CA GLY A 12 -4.84 -3.08 -4.66
C GLY A 12 -4.61 -1.78 -3.87
N ALA A 13 -4.65 -1.86 -2.54
CA ALA A 13 -4.52 -0.76 -1.59
C ALA A 13 -3.14 -0.70 -0.91
N GLY A 14 -2.10 -1.26 -1.54
CA GLY A 14 -0.70 -1.02 -1.18
C GLY A 14 -0.25 0.43 -1.44
N SER A 15 1.04 0.72 -1.22
CA SER A 15 1.63 2.06 -1.35
C SER A 15 1.29 2.79 -2.65
N GLY A 16 1.47 2.15 -3.80
CA GLY A 16 1.12 2.74 -5.09
C GLY A 16 -0.39 2.91 -5.29
N GLY A 17 -1.19 2.00 -4.73
CA GLY A 17 -2.64 1.99 -4.88
C GLY A 17 -3.33 3.14 -4.16
N TYR A 18 -3.13 3.25 -2.84
CA TYR A 18 -3.74 4.34 -2.08
C TYR A 18 -3.19 5.70 -2.51
N ALA A 19 -1.92 5.79 -2.91
CA ALA A 19 -1.34 7.03 -3.42
C ALA A 19 -2.01 7.48 -4.73
N THR A 20 -2.26 6.53 -5.64
CA THR A 20 -2.99 6.81 -6.89
C THR A 20 -4.42 7.27 -6.61
N ALA A 21 -5.14 6.59 -5.72
CA ALA A 21 -6.52 6.94 -5.39
C ALA A 21 -6.63 8.31 -4.71
N LEU A 22 -5.73 8.63 -3.77
CA LEU A 22 -5.63 9.94 -3.15
C LEU A 22 -5.34 11.03 -4.18
N ARG A 23 -4.36 10.79 -5.07
CA ARG A 23 -4.00 11.77 -6.09
C ARG A 23 -5.15 12.03 -7.06
N ALA A 24 -5.87 10.98 -7.47
CA ALA A 24 -7.04 11.13 -8.33
C ALA A 24 -8.13 11.97 -7.66
N SER A 25 -8.42 11.73 -6.38
CA SER A 25 -9.36 12.54 -5.61
C SER A 25 -8.94 14.02 -5.54
N GLN A 26 -7.66 14.29 -5.28
CA GLN A 26 -7.12 15.67 -5.27
C GLN A 26 -7.25 16.39 -6.62
N LEU A 27 -7.35 15.63 -7.72
CA LEU A 27 -7.60 16.14 -9.07
C LEU A 27 -9.09 16.25 -9.41
N GLY A 28 -9.98 16.04 -8.42
CA GLY A 28 -11.43 16.13 -8.58
C GLY A 28 -12.08 14.88 -9.15
N MET A 29 -11.35 13.77 -9.28
CA MET A 29 -11.89 12.50 -9.79
C MET A 29 -12.56 11.68 -8.70
N LYS A 30 -13.69 11.04 -9.02
CA LYS A 30 -14.32 10.06 -8.15
C LYS A 30 -13.55 8.74 -8.19
N ALA A 31 -12.82 8.44 -7.12
CA ALA A 31 -11.93 7.28 -7.03
C ALA A 31 -12.50 6.15 -6.15
N ALA A 32 -12.41 4.91 -6.63
CA ALA A 32 -12.56 3.70 -5.84
C ALA A 32 -11.21 3.01 -5.64
N LEU A 33 -10.97 2.50 -4.43
CA LEU A 33 -9.79 1.72 -4.05
C LEU A 33 -10.25 0.36 -3.54
N ILE A 34 -9.82 -0.72 -4.18
CA ILE A 34 -10.28 -2.09 -3.93
C ILE A 34 -9.15 -2.90 -3.33
N ASP A 35 -9.35 -3.59 -2.21
CA ASP A 35 -8.40 -4.58 -1.70
C ASP A 35 -9.11 -5.64 -0.86
N GLY A 36 -8.63 -6.88 -0.89
CA GLY A 36 -9.17 -7.97 -0.07
C GLY A 36 -8.66 -7.93 1.37
N ASP A 37 -7.53 -7.28 1.62
CA ASP A 37 -6.89 -7.12 2.93
C ASP A 37 -6.91 -5.64 3.38
N LYS A 38 -6.12 -5.30 4.40
CA LYS A 38 -5.99 -3.95 4.94
C LYS A 38 -5.31 -3.00 3.95
N VAL A 39 -5.84 -1.78 3.88
CA VAL A 39 -5.21 -0.63 3.22
C VAL A 39 -3.81 -0.39 3.81
N GLY A 40 -2.85 -0.02 2.96
CA GLY A 40 -1.44 0.14 3.31
C GLY A 40 -0.60 -1.02 2.82
N GLY A 41 -1.23 -2.18 2.56
CA GLY A 41 -0.61 -3.38 2.01
C GLY A 41 0.59 -3.87 2.82
N THR A 42 1.47 -4.61 2.16
CA THR A 42 2.62 -5.25 2.81
C THR A 42 3.54 -4.25 3.50
N CYS A 43 3.81 -3.09 2.88
CA CYS A 43 4.73 -2.09 3.42
C CYS A 43 4.35 -1.66 4.85
N LEU A 44 3.06 -1.34 5.05
CA LEU A 44 2.55 -0.83 6.31
C LEU A 44 2.40 -1.93 7.36
N HIS A 45 1.84 -3.08 6.97
CA HIS A 45 1.43 -4.09 7.94
C HIS A 45 2.51 -5.15 8.23
N ARG A 46 3.35 -5.48 7.25
CA ARG A 46 4.21 -6.68 7.27
C ARG A 46 5.58 -6.49 6.61
N GLY A 47 6.02 -5.25 6.44
CA GLY A 47 7.17 -4.91 5.60
C GLY A 47 8.05 -3.83 6.20
N TYR A 48 8.23 -2.74 5.46
CA TYR A 48 9.17 -1.69 5.85
C TYR A 48 8.81 -1.00 7.17
N ILE A 49 7.53 -0.73 7.43
CA ILE A 49 7.10 -0.05 8.66
C ILE A 49 7.46 -0.86 9.92
N PRO A 50 7.03 -2.14 10.07
CA PRO A 50 7.45 -2.93 11.23
C PRO A 50 8.97 -3.05 11.34
N THR A 51 9.65 -3.26 10.21
CA THR A 51 11.12 -3.38 10.18
C THR A 51 11.80 -2.10 10.68
N LYS A 52 11.32 -0.92 10.24
CA LYS A 52 11.89 0.38 10.64
C LYS A 52 11.58 0.73 12.09
N ALA A 53 10.42 0.34 12.62
CA ALA A 53 10.13 0.50 14.04
C ALA A 53 11.10 -0.34 14.90
N SER A 54 11.33 -1.60 14.53
CA SER A 54 12.31 -2.44 15.23
C SER A 54 13.75 -1.93 15.10
N LEU A 55 14.15 -1.44 13.92
CA LEU A 55 15.47 -0.83 13.74
C LEU A 55 15.65 0.42 14.60
N HIS A 56 14.60 1.24 14.76
CA HIS A 56 14.68 2.41 15.63
C HIS A 56 14.88 2.05 17.11
N ALA A 57 14.22 0.99 17.58
CA ALA A 57 14.46 0.46 18.93
C ALA A 57 15.91 -0.02 19.09
N ALA A 58 16.46 -0.74 18.09
CA ALA A 58 17.87 -1.15 18.10
C ALA A 58 18.84 0.04 18.10
N GLN A 59 18.59 1.06 17.27
CA GLN A 59 19.41 2.28 17.25
C GLN A 59 19.39 3.04 18.58
N THR A 60 18.27 2.96 19.31
CA THR A 60 18.15 3.58 20.64
C THR A 60 18.97 2.80 21.67
N ALA A 61 19.02 1.47 21.57
CA ALA A 61 19.90 0.64 22.39
C ALA A 61 21.39 0.93 22.09
N ASP A 62 21.77 1.00 20.80
CA ASP A 62 23.13 1.35 20.39
C ASP A 62 23.54 2.72 20.96
N ALA A 63 22.67 3.73 20.82
CA ALA A 63 22.91 5.07 21.37
C ALA A 63 23.05 5.08 22.89
N ALA A 64 22.32 4.23 23.62
CA ALA A 64 22.49 4.08 25.06
C ALA A 64 23.85 3.48 25.40
N CYS A 65 24.28 2.43 24.69
CA CYS A 65 25.59 1.80 24.88
C CYS A 65 26.76 2.75 24.56
N GLU A 66 26.61 3.62 23.57
CA GLU A 66 27.66 4.52 23.09
C GLU A 66 27.64 5.91 23.77
N SER A 67 26.75 6.12 24.75
CA SER A 67 26.45 7.46 25.29
C SER A 67 27.62 8.14 26.02
N GLU A 68 28.61 7.39 26.50
CA GLU A 68 29.76 7.93 27.23
C GLU A 68 30.64 8.83 26.34
N THR A 69 30.64 8.60 25.02
CA THR A 69 31.31 9.48 24.04
C THR A 69 30.77 10.91 24.07
N PHE A 70 29.55 11.09 24.59
CA PHE A 70 28.89 12.38 24.82
C PHE A 70 28.90 12.79 26.30
N ALA A 71 29.77 12.22 27.13
CA ALA A 71 29.85 12.41 28.58
C ALA A 71 28.57 12.01 29.35
N ILE A 72 27.70 11.18 28.75
CA ILE A 72 26.49 10.66 29.39
C ILE A 72 26.78 9.23 29.86
N ARG A 73 26.76 9.02 31.19
CA ARG A 73 26.85 7.69 31.77
C ARG A 73 25.46 7.05 31.82
N SER A 74 25.34 5.87 31.23
CA SER A 74 24.11 5.08 31.19
C SER A 74 24.41 3.65 31.64
N THR A 75 23.37 2.89 31.98
CA THR A 75 23.47 1.44 32.18
C THR A 75 22.43 0.79 31.28
N PHE A 76 22.88 -0.16 30.45
CA PHE A 76 22.01 -0.87 29.51
C PHE A 76 21.81 -2.31 29.98
N GLU A 77 20.60 -2.63 30.42
CA GLU A 77 20.25 -3.95 30.97
C GLU A 77 19.71 -4.93 29.92
N GLY A 78 19.54 -4.47 28.67
CA GLY A 78 19.08 -5.28 27.54
C GLY A 78 17.80 -4.77 26.89
N ILE A 79 17.25 -5.57 25.98
CA ILE A 79 16.01 -5.27 25.25
C ILE A 79 14.91 -6.25 25.69
N ASP A 80 13.80 -5.70 26.20
CA ASP A 80 12.57 -6.46 26.35
C ASP A 80 11.87 -6.58 24.97
N MET A 81 11.90 -7.79 24.41
CA MET A 81 11.34 -8.06 23.09
C MET A 81 9.81 -7.98 23.05
N ALA A 82 9.11 -8.17 24.17
CA ALA A 82 7.65 -8.03 24.24
C ALA A 82 7.26 -6.54 24.20
N ILE A 83 7.98 -5.69 24.92
CA ILE A 83 7.80 -4.24 24.87
C ILE A 83 8.19 -3.70 23.49
N ALA A 84 9.30 -4.17 22.90
CA ALA A 84 9.70 -3.79 21.54
C ALA A 84 8.64 -4.18 20.49
N GLY A 85 8.03 -5.37 20.64
CA GLY A 85 6.90 -5.80 19.82
C GLY A 85 5.69 -4.87 19.96
N THR A 86 5.35 -4.49 21.19
CA THR A 86 4.25 -3.55 21.48
C THR A 86 4.50 -2.17 20.86
N TYR A 87 5.74 -1.66 20.93
CA TYR A 87 6.13 -0.41 20.28
C TYR A 87 5.93 -0.49 18.76
N ARG A 88 6.44 -1.54 18.12
CA ARG A 88 6.26 -1.79 16.68
C ARG A 88 4.78 -1.79 16.29
N ASP A 89 3.95 -2.53 17.02
CA ASP A 89 2.52 -2.69 16.71
C ASP A 89 1.74 -1.38 16.94
N SER A 90 2.18 -0.55 17.89
CA SER A 90 1.62 0.79 18.10
C SER A 90 1.88 1.73 16.90
N VAL A 91 3.08 1.65 16.31
CA VAL A 91 3.45 2.43 15.10
C VAL A 91 2.59 2.01 13.91
N ILE A 92 2.43 0.69 13.70
CA ILE A 92 1.56 0.14 12.64
C ILE A 92 0.13 0.64 12.83
N THR A 93 -0.42 0.51 14.04
CA THR A 93 -1.80 0.90 14.36
C THR A 93 -2.04 2.39 14.12
N LYS A 94 -1.09 3.24 14.51
CA LYS A 94 -1.18 4.69 14.29
C LYS A 94 -1.20 5.04 12.81
N LEU A 95 -0.32 4.44 12.02
CA LEU A 95 -0.23 4.70 10.58
C LEU A 95 -1.42 4.14 9.81
N ASP A 96 -1.93 2.95 10.18
CA ASP A 96 -3.15 2.37 9.60
C ASP A 96 -4.35 3.30 9.80
N LYS A 97 -4.60 3.73 11.05
CA LYS A 97 -5.67 4.69 11.36
C LYS A 97 -5.51 6.01 10.61
N GLY A 98 -4.29 6.54 10.55
CA GLY A 98 -3.99 7.77 9.82
C GLY A 98 -4.29 7.66 8.32
N LEU A 99 -3.92 6.53 7.71
CA LEU A 99 -4.18 6.27 6.30
C LEU A 99 -5.67 6.12 5.99
N GLN A 100 -6.42 5.43 6.84
CA GLN A 100 -7.87 5.32 6.70
C GLN A 100 -8.55 6.69 6.82
N GLY A 101 -8.13 7.50 7.79
CA GLY A 101 -8.62 8.87 7.96
C GLY A 101 -8.33 9.74 6.73
N LEU A 102 -7.12 9.64 6.17
CA LEU A 102 -6.71 10.38 4.98
C LEU A 102 -7.52 10.00 3.74
N LEU A 103 -7.78 8.70 3.53
CA LEU A 103 -8.63 8.24 2.43
C LEU A 103 -10.06 8.76 2.57
N SER A 104 -10.60 8.73 3.79
CA SER A 104 -11.93 9.24 4.08
C SER A 104 -12.02 10.75 3.86
N SER A 105 -11.04 11.55 4.29
CA SER A 105 -11.04 13.00 4.12
C SER A 105 -10.93 13.42 2.64
N HIS A 106 -10.39 12.53 1.81
CA HIS A 106 -10.33 12.68 0.37
C HIS A 106 -11.48 11.97 -0.37
N ASN A 107 -12.56 11.55 0.30
CA ASN A 107 -13.71 10.90 -0.35
C ASN A 107 -13.34 9.69 -1.23
N VAL A 108 -12.23 9.01 -0.95
CA VAL A 108 -11.84 7.81 -1.69
C VAL A 108 -12.70 6.66 -1.19
N LYS A 109 -13.47 6.05 -2.09
CA LYS A 109 -14.30 4.90 -1.72
C LYS A 109 -13.44 3.65 -1.59
N VAL A 110 -13.21 3.18 -0.38
CA VAL A 110 -12.58 1.87 -0.15
C VAL A 110 -13.64 0.77 -0.29
N VAL A 111 -13.36 -0.21 -1.14
CA VAL A 111 -14.18 -1.40 -1.34
C VAL A 111 -13.36 -2.59 -0.91
N LYS A 112 -13.85 -3.31 0.11
CA LYS A 112 -13.20 -4.54 0.56
C LYS A 112 -13.64 -5.69 -0.35
N GLY A 113 -12.68 -6.41 -0.91
CA GLY A 113 -12.94 -7.59 -1.72
C GLY A 113 -11.85 -7.86 -2.75
N TRP A 114 -11.86 -9.05 -3.34
CA TRP A 114 -10.89 -9.44 -4.35
C TRP A 114 -11.43 -9.12 -5.75
N GLY A 115 -10.81 -8.14 -6.40
CA GLY A 115 -11.22 -7.70 -7.72
C GLY A 115 -10.54 -8.46 -8.85
N ARG A 116 -11.26 -8.66 -9.96
CA ARG A 116 -10.74 -9.17 -11.23
C ARG A 116 -11.22 -8.30 -12.38
N LEU A 117 -10.33 -7.99 -13.32
CA LEU A 117 -10.71 -7.32 -14.56
C LEU A 117 -11.51 -8.31 -15.44
N THR A 118 -12.75 -7.98 -15.76
CA THR A 118 -13.67 -8.85 -16.51
C THR A 118 -14.12 -8.25 -17.84
N GLY A 119 -13.78 -6.98 -18.10
CA GLY A 119 -13.96 -6.32 -19.39
C GLY A 119 -12.97 -5.16 -19.53
N ALA A 120 -12.98 -4.49 -20.68
CA ALA A 120 -12.07 -3.36 -20.95
C ALA A 120 -12.14 -2.26 -19.86
N ASN A 121 -13.35 -2.04 -19.34
CA ASN A 121 -13.66 -0.97 -18.39
C ASN A 121 -14.42 -1.50 -17.14
N THR A 122 -14.41 -2.82 -16.91
CA THR A 122 -15.22 -3.47 -15.87
C THR A 122 -14.36 -4.34 -14.98
N LEU A 123 -14.53 -4.17 -13.67
CA LEU A 123 -13.87 -4.93 -12.63
C LEU A 123 -14.92 -5.57 -11.72
N THR A 124 -14.89 -6.89 -11.59
CA THR A 124 -15.79 -7.65 -10.72
C THR A 124 -15.12 -7.86 -9.36
N VAL A 125 -15.77 -7.46 -8.28
CA VAL A 125 -15.34 -7.69 -6.89
C VAL A 125 -16.41 -8.54 -6.22
N ASP A 126 -16.05 -9.75 -5.80
CA ASP A 126 -16.96 -10.67 -5.10
C ASP A 126 -18.35 -10.82 -5.79
N GLY A 127 -18.36 -10.85 -7.12
CA GLY A 127 -19.57 -10.99 -7.95
C GLY A 127 -20.31 -9.68 -8.28
N ARG A 128 -19.82 -8.53 -7.80
CA ARG A 128 -20.35 -7.20 -8.16
C ARG A 128 -19.47 -6.51 -9.19
N ASP A 129 -20.07 -6.03 -10.27
CA ASP A 129 -19.36 -5.25 -11.28
C ASP A 129 -19.22 -3.79 -10.87
N ILE A 130 -18.01 -3.26 -11.06
CA ILE A 130 -17.63 -1.86 -10.87
C ILE A 130 -17.03 -1.38 -12.19
N THR A 131 -17.56 -0.28 -12.73
CA THR A 131 -17.16 0.28 -14.03
C THR A 131 -16.41 1.61 -13.88
N ALA A 132 -15.45 1.86 -14.76
CA ALA A 132 -14.63 3.07 -14.78
C ALA A 132 -14.50 3.66 -16.18
N ARG A 133 -14.21 4.97 -16.29
CA ARG A 133 -14.02 5.66 -17.59
C ARG A 133 -12.69 5.35 -18.28
N TYR A 134 -11.67 4.88 -17.56
CA TYR A 134 -10.30 4.85 -18.06
C TYR A 134 -9.76 3.48 -18.48
N ARG A 135 -8.82 3.53 -19.43
CA ARG A 135 -8.13 2.36 -20.00
C ARG A 135 -7.00 1.90 -19.09
N THR A 136 -6.86 0.59 -19.02
CA THR A 136 -5.91 -0.07 -18.15
C THR A 136 -4.94 -0.90 -19.00
N VAL A 137 -3.63 -0.66 -18.89
CA VAL A 137 -2.59 -1.48 -19.54
C VAL A 137 -1.87 -2.30 -18.49
N GLU A 138 -1.87 -3.63 -18.65
CA GLU A 138 -1.21 -4.56 -17.74
C GLU A 138 0.12 -5.03 -18.32
N TYR A 139 1.18 -4.93 -17.52
CA TYR A 139 2.51 -5.41 -17.83
C TYR A 139 2.90 -6.48 -16.81
N ASN A 140 3.07 -7.72 -17.24
CA ASN A 140 3.46 -8.82 -16.38
C ASN A 140 4.94 -8.66 -15.94
N LEU A 141 5.19 -8.69 -14.64
CA LEU A 141 6.54 -8.66 -14.06
C LEU A 141 7.13 -10.06 -13.84
N ALA A 142 6.34 -11.12 -14.02
CA ALA A 142 6.82 -12.48 -14.02
C ALA A 142 7.67 -12.74 -15.29
N GLY A 143 8.78 -13.48 -15.13
CA GLY A 143 9.66 -13.86 -16.24
C GLY A 143 11.07 -13.28 -16.20
N ASN A 144 11.37 -12.36 -15.28
CA ASN A 144 12.75 -11.93 -15.05
C ASN A 144 13.49 -12.89 -14.08
N ARG A 145 14.82 -12.97 -14.20
CA ARG A 145 15.67 -13.90 -13.44
C ARG A 145 15.47 -13.77 -11.92
N LYS A 146 15.26 -12.56 -11.42
CA LYS A 146 15.06 -12.27 -10.00
C LYS A 146 13.69 -12.75 -9.50
N SER A 147 12.65 -12.59 -10.31
CA SER A 147 11.30 -13.08 -10.02
C SER A 147 11.21 -14.61 -9.98
N ASN A 148 11.97 -15.30 -10.83
CA ASN A 148 12.05 -16.77 -10.82
C ASN A 148 12.81 -17.29 -9.59
N ILE A 149 13.93 -16.66 -9.21
CA ILE A 149 14.72 -17.04 -8.03
C ILE A 149 13.91 -16.89 -6.74
N LEU A 150 13.12 -15.81 -6.63
CA LEU A 150 12.36 -15.49 -5.43
C LEU A 150 10.92 -16.01 -5.47
N ASN A 151 10.56 -16.77 -6.50
CA ASN A 151 9.21 -17.30 -6.73
C ASN A 151 8.10 -16.23 -6.61
N THR A 152 8.40 -15.01 -7.06
CA THR A 152 7.50 -13.86 -6.97
C THR A 152 6.80 -13.62 -8.29
N GLN A 153 5.50 -13.35 -8.25
CA GLN A 153 4.72 -12.92 -9.42
C GLN A 153 4.20 -11.51 -9.21
N GLY A 154 3.89 -10.80 -10.30
CA GLY A 154 3.28 -9.49 -10.19
C GLY A 154 3.00 -8.87 -11.54
N PHE A 155 2.30 -7.74 -11.53
CA PHE A 155 2.03 -6.95 -12.72
C PHE A 155 2.07 -5.45 -12.38
N ILE A 156 2.43 -4.64 -13.37
CA ILE A 156 2.27 -3.18 -13.35
C ILE A 156 1.05 -2.85 -14.19
N LYS A 157 0.19 -2.00 -13.65
CA LYS A 157 -1.02 -1.54 -14.28
C LYS A 157 -0.92 -0.04 -14.46
N LEU A 158 -0.85 0.41 -15.71
CA LEU A 158 -0.90 1.84 -16.04
C LEU A 158 -2.34 2.24 -16.30
N VAL A 159 -2.76 3.34 -15.69
CA VAL A 159 -4.07 3.96 -15.89
C VAL A 159 -3.87 5.24 -16.68
N SER A 160 -4.53 5.36 -17.82
CA SER A 160 -4.46 6.56 -18.67
C SER A 160 -5.85 7.07 -19.02
N VAL A 161 -5.94 8.38 -19.18
CA VAL A 161 -7.05 8.98 -19.94
C VAL A 161 -7.00 8.42 -21.36
N GLU A 162 -8.15 8.10 -21.95
CA GLU A 162 -8.20 7.66 -23.35
C GLU A 162 -7.64 8.78 -24.25
N ASN A 163 -6.57 8.49 -24.99
CA ASN A 163 -5.78 9.47 -25.76
C ASN A 163 -5.22 10.64 -24.93
N GLY A 164 -5.01 10.46 -23.63
CA GLY A 164 -4.50 11.49 -22.73
C GLY A 164 -3.37 11.00 -21.82
N PRO A 165 -3.01 11.77 -20.78
CA PRO A 165 -1.87 11.46 -19.92
C PRO A 165 -2.10 10.20 -19.08
N ILE A 166 -1.00 9.57 -18.67
CA ILE A 166 -1.01 8.56 -17.62
C ILE A 166 -1.39 9.26 -16.31
N VAL A 167 -2.46 8.80 -15.69
CA VAL A 167 -3.02 9.38 -14.44
C VAL A 167 -2.71 8.52 -13.22
N GLY A 168 -2.23 7.30 -13.41
CA GLY A 168 -1.87 6.42 -12.31
C GLY A 168 -1.03 5.22 -12.74
N PHE A 169 -0.27 4.69 -11.78
CA PHE A 169 0.39 3.40 -11.90
C PHE A 169 0.05 2.57 -10.66
N HIS A 170 -0.25 1.30 -10.86
CA HIS A 170 -0.50 0.36 -9.77
C HIS A 170 0.32 -0.91 -10.01
N GLY A 171 1.26 -1.21 -9.12
CA GLY A 171 2.01 -2.47 -9.14
C GLY A 171 1.49 -3.42 -8.08
N ASN A 172 1.01 -4.61 -8.47
CA ASN A 172 0.68 -5.68 -7.54
C ASN A 172 1.73 -6.78 -7.66
N GLY A 173 2.26 -7.23 -6.53
CA GLY A 173 3.22 -8.33 -6.45
C GLY A 173 2.85 -9.29 -5.34
N SER A 174 2.81 -10.58 -5.65
CA SER A 174 2.71 -11.64 -4.67
C SER A 174 4.08 -12.30 -4.48
N ARG A 175 4.40 -12.63 -3.22
CA ARG A 175 5.48 -13.54 -2.87
C ARG A 175 4.82 -14.78 -2.29
N ARG A 176 5.05 -15.95 -2.89
CA ARG A 176 4.68 -17.22 -2.28
C ARG A 176 5.83 -17.71 -1.42
#